data_AF-A0A965VRR6-F1
#
_entry.id   AF-A0A965VRR6-F1
#
_cell.length_a   1.000
_cell.length_b   1.000
_cell.length_c   1.000
_cell.angle_alpha   90.00
_cell.angle_beta   90.00
_cell.angle_gamma   90.00
#
_symmetry.space_group_name_H-M   'P 1'
#
loop_
_entity.id
_entity.type
_entity.pdbx_description
1 polymer ?
#
loop_
_entity_poly.entity_id
_entity_poly.type
_entity_poly.pdbx_seq_one_letter_code
_entity_poly.pdbx_strand_id
1 'polypeptide(L)'
;VGNTQNKKKMYVLVSEQYQILKEKNIEWSSAVLSEKISGGSASRMKDSQAAINPNVGLKEFLKLVSTNGDTMPKIKLGFDENGTIDKPNLDFDKIDETNWDAGNPGNKTLLYTTANTMAIDDINDILGHCWSSDDFPVLLKYGRSSENKGWQLISLSKYFEKSVDEQVERIILEDALISDVDDGAEQPPYIPRSDASDGSATKNFTSGIASRIRSYKFSPMSATYDNILMNTSLCYYDEHTGTFNVKKEQNNVLKLIEKLKELANKGLYNFKNTKNGQILLNLNKTKTEGQMTKNVYSLYGPYCLPTSPLKSLIFDSIFLNQSLSFQVLGLTLRTPGKFIFVDRAASGDNNPFDDRFLGQWWITHVSHLFTHDTYVTEVVANKIDSFSKIWPEQDNNY
;
A
#
# COMPACT_ATOMS: atom_id res chain seq x y z
N VAL A 1 -28.96 27.71 36.59
CA VAL A 1 -27.73 26.87 36.62
C VAL A 1 -28.16 25.43 36.46
N GLY A 2 -27.86 24.80 35.32
CA GLY A 2 -28.38 23.47 34.98
C GLY A 2 -27.92 23.08 33.59
N ASN A 3 -26.65 22.66 33.54
CA ASN A 3 -25.87 22.36 32.36
C ASN A 3 -26.40 21.08 31.68
N THR A 4 -26.90 21.17 30.45
CA THR A 4 -27.05 20.02 29.53
C THR A 4 -26.79 20.51 28.11
N GLN A 5 -25.51 20.80 27.83
CA GLN A 5 -25.02 20.75 26.45
C GLN A 5 -25.04 19.30 25.97
N ASN A 6 -26.22 18.84 25.54
CA ASN A 6 -26.32 17.79 24.54
C ASN A 6 -25.90 18.39 23.19
N LYS A 7 -24.59 18.63 23.02
CA LYS A 7 -24.00 18.74 21.69
C LYS A 7 -23.22 17.45 21.47
N LYS A 8 -23.87 16.53 20.74
CA LYS A 8 -23.25 15.36 20.13
C LYS A 8 -21.94 15.81 19.46
N LYS A 9 -20.80 15.54 20.10
CA LYS A 9 -19.49 15.67 19.45
C LYS A 9 -19.31 14.39 18.63
N MET A 10 -19.79 14.46 17.39
CA MET A 10 -19.53 13.44 16.39
C MET A 10 -18.06 13.56 16.01
N TYR A 11 -17.29 12.56 16.41
CA TYR A 11 -15.90 12.35 16.01
C TYR A 11 -15.83 11.77 14.60
N VAL A 12 -14.58 11.51 14.19
CA VAL A 12 -14.10 10.84 12.99
C VAL A 12 -13.79 11.86 11.90
N LEU A 13 -12.61 11.73 11.27
CA LEU A 13 -12.35 12.26 9.93
C LEU A 13 -13.63 12.01 9.15
N VAL A 14 -14.40 13.06 8.94
CA VAL A 14 -15.71 12.88 8.36
C VAL A 14 -15.47 12.22 7.00
N SER A 15 -16.41 11.36 6.56
CA SER A 15 -16.52 10.89 5.17
C SER A 15 -15.93 11.95 4.23
N GLU A 16 -15.12 11.57 3.22
CA GLU A 16 -14.57 12.52 2.23
C GLU A 16 -15.61 13.60 1.87
N GLN A 17 -16.88 13.17 1.71
CA GLN A 17 -18.05 13.98 1.41
C GLN A 17 -18.35 15.17 2.37
N TYR A 18 -17.97 15.08 3.64
CA TYR A 18 -18.18 16.14 4.64
C TYR A 18 -16.95 17.05 4.81
N GLN A 19 -15.76 16.60 4.39
CA GLN A 19 -14.57 17.45 4.34
C GLN A 19 -14.61 18.40 3.12
N ILE A 20 -15.39 18.07 2.09
CA ILE A 20 -15.64 18.88 0.88
C ILE A 20 -16.04 20.34 1.17
N LEU A 21 -16.56 20.67 2.35
CA LEU A 21 -17.10 22.01 2.64
C LEU A 21 -16.34 22.83 3.70
N LYS A 22 -15.15 22.38 4.14
CA LYS A 22 -14.33 23.18 5.08
C LYS A 22 -12.92 23.36 4.55
N GLU A 23 -12.72 24.43 3.78
CA GLU A 23 -11.41 25.03 3.58
C GLU A 23 -10.83 25.39 4.96
N LYS A 24 -9.77 24.70 5.37
CA LYS A 24 -8.96 25.08 6.52
C LYS A 24 -7.63 25.55 5.96
N ASN A 25 -7.38 26.85 6.02
CA ASN A 25 -6.08 27.40 5.67
C ASN A 25 -5.08 26.94 6.73
N ILE A 26 -4.25 25.97 6.36
CA ILE A 26 -3.09 25.57 7.13
C ILE A 26 -1.93 26.38 6.58
N GLU A 27 -1.33 27.25 7.39
CA GLU A 27 -0.13 27.97 6.96
C GLU A 27 1.08 27.03 7.09
N TRP A 28 1.43 26.36 6.00
CA TRP A 28 2.60 25.46 5.97
C TRP A 28 3.42 25.61 4.69
N SER A 29 4.73 25.62 4.86
CA SER A 29 5.67 25.48 3.74
C SER A 29 6.93 24.75 4.16
N SER A 30 7.60 24.13 3.17
CA SER A 30 8.90 23.49 3.36
C SER A 30 9.96 24.50 3.84
N ALA A 31 9.86 25.76 3.41
CA ALA A 31 10.75 26.84 3.84
C ALA A 31 10.59 27.17 5.34
N VAL A 32 9.35 27.25 5.85
CA VAL A 32 9.07 27.47 7.28
C VAL A 32 9.59 26.31 8.12
N LEU A 33 9.47 25.07 7.63
CA LEU A 33 10.06 23.93 8.32
C LEU A 33 11.60 23.96 8.27
N SER A 34 12.18 24.30 7.13
CA SER A 34 13.63 24.40 6.99
C SER A 34 14.23 25.50 7.88
N GLU A 35 13.52 26.62 8.07
CA GLU A 35 13.87 27.66 9.05
C GLU A 35 14.01 27.09 10.46
N LYS A 36 13.03 26.29 10.90
CA LYS A 36 13.08 25.63 12.22
C LYS A 36 14.26 24.67 12.37
N ILE A 37 14.68 24.02 11.28
CA ILE A 37 15.75 23.02 11.29
C ILE A 37 17.14 23.68 11.21
N SER A 38 17.29 24.75 10.41
CA SER A 38 18.59 25.28 9.99
C SER A 38 18.90 26.72 10.46
N GLY A 39 17.93 27.43 11.04
CA GLY A 39 18.15 28.73 11.68
C GLY A 39 18.27 29.94 10.74
N GLY A 40 17.79 29.85 9.49
CA GLY A 40 17.70 30.98 8.55
C GLY A 40 16.25 31.43 8.33
N SER A 41 16.02 32.70 7.94
CA SER A 41 14.67 33.19 7.65
C SER A 41 14.09 32.52 6.39
N ALA A 42 12.90 31.91 6.50
CA ALA A 42 12.21 31.24 5.39
C ALA A 42 12.05 32.17 4.16
N SER A 43 11.79 33.46 4.39
CA SER A 43 11.63 34.47 3.34
C SER A 43 12.87 34.74 2.48
N ARG A 44 14.05 34.30 2.94
CA ARG A 44 15.35 34.53 2.27
C ARG A 44 16.05 33.24 1.87
N MET A 45 15.40 32.09 2.05
CA MET A 45 15.98 30.81 1.65
C MET A 45 15.92 30.63 0.14
N LYS A 46 17.01 30.10 -0.43
CA LYS A 46 16.97 29.56 -1.79
C LYS A 46 16.20 28.24 -1.82
N ASP A 47 15.67 27.84 -2.97
CA ASP A 47 14.94 26.58 -3.12
C ASP A 47 15.73 25.35 -2.64
N SER A 48 17.04 25.31 -2.89
CA SER A 48 17.91 24.23 -2.40
C SER A 48 18.05 24.18 -0.87
N GLN A 49 17.80 25.29 -0.19
CA GLN A 49 17.79 25.41 1.27
C GLN A 49 16.38 25.17 1.83
N ALA A 50 15.35 25.57 1.11
CA ALA A 50 13.94 25.36 1.46
C ALA A 50 13.44 23.95 1.16
N ALA A 51 14.09 23.21 0.27
CA ALA A 51 13.74 21.84 -0.07
C ALA A 51 14.10 20.89 1.08
N ILE A 52 13.12 20.08 1.47
CA ILE A 52 13.23 19.14 2.59
C ILE A 52 13.00 17.71 2.15
N ASN A 53 13.31 16.78 3.05
CA ASN A 53 12.93 15.39 2.87
C ASN A 53 11.39 15.25 2.97
N PRO A 54 10.73 14.67 1.95
CA PRO A 54 9.27 14.56 1.94
C PRO A 54 8.69 13.75 3.10
N ASN A 55 9.35 12.67 3.54
CA ASN A 55 8.89 11.85 4.67
C ASN A 55 8.94 12.63 5.99
N VAL A 56 9.97 13.47 6.16
CA VAL A 56 10.06 14.39 7.31
C VAL A 56 9.00 15.48 7.20
N GLY A 57 8.80 16.03 6.00
CA GLY A 57 7.74 17.01 5.72
C GLY A 57 6.35 16.48 6.07
N LEU A 58 6.02 15.26 5.65
CA LEU A 58 4.74 14.61 5.94
C LEU A 58 4.51 14.45 7.45
N LYS A 59 5.55 14.04 8.18
CA LYS A 59 5.48 13.89 9.65
C LYS A 59 5.09 15.19 10.33
N GLU A 60 5.74 16.28 9.96
CA GLU A 60 5.50 17.60 10.55
C GLU A 60 4.16 18.19 10.07
N PHE A 61 3.77 17.91 8.83
CA PHE A 61 2.46 18.28 8.32
C PHE A 61 1.32 17.60 9.10
N LEU A 62 1.41 16.29 9.36
CA LEU A 62 0.42 15.55 10.14
C LEU A 62 0.26 16.10 11.57
N LYS A 63 1.38 16.51 12.21
CA LYS A 63 1.34 17.19 13.51
C LYS A 63 0.58 18.51 13.42
N LEU A 64 0.83 19.30 12.38
CA LEU A 64 0.16 20.59 12.18
C LEU A 64 -1.33 20.44 11.86
N VAL A 65 -1.72 19.49 11.00
CA VAL A 65 -3.14 19.25 10.66
C VAL A 65 -3.95 18.90 11.91
N SER A 66 -3.34 18.18 12.87
CA SER A 66 -3.96 17.76 14.12
C SER A 66 -4.28 18.92 15.08
N THR A 67 -3.59 20.07 14.94
CA THR A 67 -3.78 21.24 15.79
C THR A 67 -4.70 22.24 15.08
N ASN A 68 -5.70 22.75 15.78
CA ASN A 68 -6.59 23.81 15.28
C ASN A 68 -6.06 25.18 15.76
N GLY A 69 -4.75 25.44 15.55
CA GLY A 69 -4.04 26.56 16.17
C GLY A 69 -3.70 26.32 17.64
N ASP A 70 -2.88 27.21 18.22
CA ASP A 70 -2.33 27.07 19.58
C ASP A 70 -3.37 27.07 20.71
N THR A 71 -4.62 27.45 20.42
CA THR A 71 -5.68 27.64 21.43
C THR A 71 -6.78 26.58 21.42
N MET A 72 -6.80 25.68 20.44
CA MET A 72 -7.83 24.65 20.33
C MET A 72 -7.33 23.29 20.84
N PRO A 73 -8.19 22.51 21.51
CA PRO A 73 -7.83 21.18 21.98
C PRO A 73 -7.47 20.26 20.80
N LYS A 74 -6.35 19.53 20.94
CA LYS A 74 -5.92 18.52 19.97
C LYS A 74 -7.04 17.52 19.69
N ILE A 75 -7.11 17.08 18.44
CA ILE A 75 -8.00 15.97 18.06
C ILE A 75 -7.50 14.73 18.78
N LYS A 76 -8.38 14.08 19.55
CA LYS A 76 -8.08 12.81 20.22
C LYS A 76 -8.70 11.65 19.45
N LEU A 77 -7.88 10.64 19.18
CA LEU A 77 -8.26 9.37 18.59
C LEU A 77 -8.33 8.27 19.64
N GLY A 78 -8.82 7.11 19.18
CA GLY A 78 -9.38 6.05 20.00
C GLY A 78 -8.50 5.47 21.10
N PHE A 79 -9.11 4.49 21.75
CA PHE A 79 -8.82 3.97 23.09
C PHE A 79 -7.59 3.06 23.13
N ASP A 80 -6.62 3.34 23.99
CA ASP A 80 -5.73 2.28 24.49
C ASP A 80 -6.37 1.62 25.72
N GLU A 81 -5.61 0.85 26.50
CA GLU A 81 -6.06 0.21 27.74
C GLU A 81 -6.66 1.18 28.79
N ASN A 82 -6.38 2.48 28.68
CA ASN A 82 -6.83 3.53 29.60
C ASN A 82 -7.91 4.45 29.00
N GLY A 83 -8.29 4.28 27.72
CA GLY A 83 -9.29 5.11 27.03
C GLY A 83 -10.64 4.41 26.90
N THR A 84 -11.73 5.19 26.71
CA THR A 84 -13.05 4.65 26.34
C THR A 84 -13.73 5.49 25.26
N ILE A 85 -14.76 4.97 24.59
CA ILE A 85 -15.47 5.68 23.51
C ILE A 85 -15.92 7.09 23.89
N ASP A 86 -16.30 7.27 25.15
CA ASP A 86 -16.74 8.53 25.70
C ASP A 86 -15.58 9.40 26.25
N LYS A 87 -14.37 8.82 26.36
CA LYS A 87 -13.16 9.44 26.89
C LYS A 87 -11.92 9.04 26.05
N PRO A 88 -11.80 9.55 24.81
CA PRO A 88 -10.61 9.32 23.99
C PRO A 88 -9.38 9.95 24.63
N ASN A 89 -8.26 9.23 24.62
CA ASN A 89 -7.07 9.59 25.40
C ASN A 89 -5.78 9.72 24.57
N LEU A 90 -5.77 9.29 23.30
CA LEU A 90 -4.61 9.42 22.43
C LEU A 90 -4.74 10.60 21.49
N ASP A 91 -3.64 11.33 21.27
CA ASP A 91 -3.64 12.42 20.31
C ASP A 91 -3.57 11.90 18.86
N PHE A 92 -4.25 12.59 17.94
CA PHE A 92 -4.28 12.26 16.52
C PHE A 92 -2.88 12.37 15.87
N ASP A 93 -2.03 13.28 16.35
CA ASP A 93 -0.65 13.49 15.87
C ASP A 93 0.35 12.48 16.44
N LYS A 94 -0.10 11.47 17.20
CA LYS A 94 0.80 10.44 17.69
C LYS A 94 1.47 9.74 16.50
N ILE A 95 2.79 9.89 16.40
CA ILE A 95 3.64 9.20 15.44
C ILE A 95 4.23 7.97 16.10
N ASP A 96 4.18 6.83 15.42
CA ASP A 96 4.94 5.65 15.81
C ASP A 96 6.34 5.72 15.17
N GLU A 97 7.30 6.22 15.96
CA GLU A 97 8.69 6.40 15.53
C GLU A 97 9.38 5.09 15.14
N THR A 98 8.90 3.94 15.63
CA THR A 98 9.48 2.63 15.31
C THR A 98 9.11 2.19 13.89
N ASN A 99 7.93 2.59 13.43
CA ASN A 99 7.41 2.27 12.10
C ASN A 99 7.33 3.50 11.18
N TRP A 100 8.13 4.54 11.46
CA TRP A 100 8.25 5.72 10.62
C TRP A 100 9.53 5.69 9.80
N ASP A 101 9.40 5.53 8.48
CA ASP A 101 10.54 5.62 7.56
C ASP A 101 10.89 7.10 7.30
N ALA A 102 12.04 7.56 7.81
CA ALA A 102 12.51 8.92 7.57
C ALA A 102 12.97 9.17 6.11
N GLY A 103 12.99 8.12 5.28
CA GLY A 103 13.48 8.18 3.91
C GLY A 103 14.99 8.40 3.82
N ASN A 104 15.50 8.52 2.59
CA ASN A 104 16.90 8.84 2.37
C ASN A 104 17.19 10.30 2.77
N PRO A 105 18.14 10.60 3.68
CA PRO A 105 18.47 11.98 4.07
C PRO A 105 18.89 12.89 2.91
N GLY A 106 19.45 12.31 1.83
CA GLY A 106 19.81 13.03 0.61
C GLY A 106 18.62 13.36 -0.31
N ASN A 107 17.45 12.76 -0.07
CA ASN A 107 16.23 13.06 -0.82
C ASN A 107 15.66 14.41 -0.35
N LYS A 108 16.02 15.51 -1.01
CA LYS A 108 15.45 16.85 -0.78
C LYS A 108 14.63 17.31 -1.98
N THR A 109 13.48 16.68 -2.17
CA THR A 109 12.63 16.89 -3.35
C THR A 109 11.32 17.59 -3.03
N LEU A 110 10.98 17.78 -1.75
CA LEU A 110 9.78 18.51 -1.37
C LEU A 110 10.09 20.00 -1.26
N LEU A 111 9.63 20.75 -2.26
CA LEU A 111 9.53 22.20 -2.24
C LEU A 111 8.05 22.55 -2.37
N TYR A 112 7.39 22.74 -1.23
CA TYR A 112 5.93 22.82 -1.21
C TYR A 112 5.45 23.92 -0.27
N THR A 113 4.37 24.58 -0.69
CA THR A 113 3.59 25.49 0.15
C THR A 113 2.13 25.09 -0.02
N THR A 114 1.42 24.92 1.08
CA THR A 114 -0.02 24.65 1.06
C THR A 114 -0.73 25.77 0.32
N ALA A 115 -1.49 25.41 -0.71
CA ALA A 115 -2.50 26.30 -1.24
C ALA A 115 -3.70 26.31 -0.26
N ASN A 116 -4.73 27.12 -0.50
CA ASN A 116 -6.01 27.01 0.23
C ASN A 116 -6.75 25.71 -0.20
N THR A 117 -6.11 24.57 -0.04
CA THR A 117 -6.52 23.23 -0.45
C THR A 117 -6.93 22.41 0.77
N MET A 118 -7.59 21.27 0.55
CA MET A 118 -7.94 20.40 1.66
C MET A 118 -6.68 19.72 2.19
N ALA A 119 -6.58 19.56 3.52
CA ALA A 119 -5.42 18.91 4.14
C ALA A 119 -5.17 17.49 3.59
N ILE A 120 -6.20 16.81 3.08
CA ILE A 120 -6.06 15.50 2.43
C ILE A 120 -5.35 15.60 1.08
N ASP A 121 -5.59 16.67 0.31
CA ASP A 121 -4.90 16.90 -0.97
C ASP A 121 -3.42 17.17 -0.71
N ASP A 122 -3.12 17.97 0.30
CA ASP A 122 -1.75 18.26 0.73
C ASP A 122 -1.03 16.99 1.22
N ILE A 123 -1.72 16.15 2.00
CA ILE A 123 -1.20 14.83 2.41
C ILE A 123 -0.89 13.98 1.19
N ASN A 124 -1.80 13.91 0.21
CA ASN A 124 -1.63 13.08 -0.97
C ASN A 124 -0.49 13.59 -1.86
N ASP A 125 -0.35 14.91 -2.01
CA ASP A 125 0.75 15.51 -2.77
C ASP A 125 2.10 15.21 -2.10
N ILE A 126 2.24 15.52 -0.81
CA ILE A 126 3.47 15.25 -0.05
C ILE A 126 3.80 13.75 -0.07
N LEU A 127 2.79 12.89 0.13
CA LEU A 127 2.97 11.43 0.09
C LEU A 127 3.44 10.94 -1.27
N GLY A 128 3.01 11.57 -2.37
CA GLY A 128 3.49 11.30 -3.73
C GLY A 128 5.01 11.53 -3.91
N HIS A 129 5.60 12.35 -3.04
CA HIS A 129 7.05 12.59 -3.00
C HIS A 129 7.79 11.70 -2.00
N CYS A 130 7.07 11.06 -1.06
CA CYS A 130 7.68 10.24 -0.03
C CYS A 130 8.31 8.96 -0.59
N TRP A 131 9.43 8.56 0.01
CA TRP A 131 10.15 7.35 -0.39
C TRP A 131 10.94 6.76 0.76
N SER A 132 11.07 5.45 0.75
CA SER A 132 11.88 4.76 1.73
C SER A 132 13.37 4.87 1.41
N SER A 133 14.20 4.69 2.42
CA SER A 133 15.65 4.57 2.29
C SER A 133 16.12 3.34 1.48
N ASP A 134 15.29 2.30 1.37
CA ASP A 134 15.56 1.05 0.67
C ASP A 134 15.18 1.05 -0.82
N ASP A 135 14.89 2.24 -1.34
CA ASP A 135 14.41 2.44 -2.70
C ASP A 135 13.06 1.79 -3.06
N PHE A 136 12.15 1.64 -2.09
CA PHE A 136 10.76 1.22 -2.32
C PHE A 136 9.72 2.28 -1.92
N PRO A 137 8.47 2.17 -2.43
CA PRO A 137 7.38 3.04 -2.02
C PRO A 137 7.05 2.92 -0.55
N VAL A 138 6.55 4.01 0.03
CA VAL A 138 6.08 4.01 1.42
C VAL A 138 4.57 4.15 1.46
N LEU A 139 3.96 3.48 2.44
CA LEU A 139 2.53 3.53 2.68
C LEU A 139 2.27 4.19 4.02
N LEU A 140 1.49 5.26 3.99
CA LEU A 140 0.98 5.92 5.18
C LEU A 140 -0.20 5.11 5.73
N LYS A 141 -0.16 4.76 7.01
CA LYS A 141 -1.32 4.18 7.71
C LYS A 141 -1.40 4.67 9.15
N TYR A 142 -2.57 4.48 9.74
CA TYR A 142 -2.76 4.65 11.18
C TYR A 142 -2.89 3.29 11.85
N GLY A 143 -2.01 2.98 12.81
CA GLY A 143 -2.04 1.73 13.56
C GLY A 143 -3.31 1.57 14.38
N ARG A 144 -3.86 0.35 14.38
CA ARG A 144 -5.16 0.04 15.00
C ARG A 144 -5.04 -0.76 16.30
N SER A 145 -3.90 -1.39 16.59
CA SER A 145 -3.72 -2.13 17.84
C SER A 145 -3.33 -1.19 18.98
N SER A 146 -3.53 -1.61 20.22
CA SER A 146 -3.08 -0.87 21.41
C SER A 146 -1.57 -0.61 21.38
N GLU A 147 -0.80 -1.61 20.94
CA GLU A 147 0.67 -1.58 20.92
C GLU A 147 1.24 -0.66 19.84
N ASN A 148 0.54 -0.46 18.72
CA ASN A 148 1.05 0.28 17.56
C ASN A 148 0.22 1.50 17.18
N LYS A 149 -0.58 2.01 18.13
CA LYS A 149 -1.53 3.10 17.88
C LYS A 149 -0.82 4.42 17.60
N GLY A 150 -0.78 4.81 16.32
CA GLY A 150 -0.17 6.04 15.82
C GLY A 150 -0.03 6.03 14.29
N TRP A 151 0.32 7.18 13.71
CA TRP A 151 0.69 7.26 12.30
C TRP A 151 2.01 6.54 12.04
N GLN A 152 2.02 5.79 10.95
CA GLN A 152 3.13 4.96 10.51
C GLN A 152 3.38 5.21 9.03
N LEU A 153 4.64 5.24 8.63
CA LEU A 153 5.05 5.38 7.25
C LEU A 153 6.01 4.23 6.94
N ILE A 154 5.49 3.18 6.32
CA ILE A 154 6.19 1.90 6.21
C ILE A 154 6.55 1.65 4.74
N SER A 155 7.80 1.32 4.48
CA SER A 155 8.24 0.82 3.17
C SER A 155 7.42 -0.40 2.76
N LEU A 156 7.00 -0.43 1.51
CA LEU A 156 6.39 -1.58 0.86
C LEU A 156 7.25 -2.83 1.05
N SER A 157 8.58 -2.69 1.00
CA SER A 157 9.48 -3.84 1.16
C SER A 157 9.36 -4.49 2.55
N LYS A 158 9.17 -3.70 3.61
CA LYS A 158 8.96 -4.17 4.98
C LYS A 158 7.67 -4.97 5.13
N TYR A 159 6.62 -4.67 4.35
CA TYR A 159 5.41 -5.49 4.34
C TYR A 159 5.69 -6.89 3.80
N PHE A 160 6.44 -6.98 2.70
CA PHE A 160 6.77 -8.26 2.09
C PHE A 160 7.77 -9.04 2.94
N GLU A 161 8.78 -8.40 3.55
CA GLU A 161 9.68 -9.05 4.53
C GLU A 161 8.90 -9.73 5.66
N LYS A 162 7.88 -9.06 6.19
CA LYS A 162 7.00 -9.57 7.25
C LYS A 162 5.86 -10.44 6.74
N SER A 163 5.78 -10.76 5.45
CA SER A 163 4.62 -11.47 4.88
C SER A 163 4.33 -12.82 5.52
N VAL A 164 5.36 -13.54 5.97
CA VAL A 164 5.22 -14.82 6.68
C VAL A 164 4.73 -14.62 8.12
N ASP A 165 5.17 -13.55 8.79
CA ASP A 165 4.78 -13.25 10.17
C ASP A 165 3.40 -12.60 10.26
N GLU A 166 3.04 -11.80 9.26
CA GLU A 166 1.75 -11.13 9.09
C GLU A 166 0.79 -11.94 8.21
N GLN A 167 1.07 -13.23 8.05
CA GLN A 167 0.20 -14.20 7.41
C GLN A 167 -0.90 -14.63 8.39
N VAL A 168 -2.10 -14.07 8.22
CA VAL A 168 -3.14 -14.18 9.26
C VAL A 168 -4.05 -15.38 9.12
N GLU A 169 -4.27 -15.86 7.90
CA GLU A 169 -5.32 -16.85 7.65
C GLU A 169 -5.02 -17.68 6.42
N ARG A 170 -5.42 -18.95 6.47
CA ARG A 170 -5.55 -19.80 5.28
C ARG A 170 -7.04 -19.95 4.99
N ILE A 171 -7.43 -19.45 3.84
CA ILE A 171 -8.80 -19.39 3.37
C ILE A 171 -9.00 -20.49 2.34
N ILE A 172 -10.05 -21.28 2.54
CA ILE A 172 -10.41 -22.39 1.67
C ILE A 172 -11.53 -21.94 0.74
N LEU A 173 -11.32 -22.17 -0.56
CA LEU A 173 -12.38 -22.15 -1.54
C LEU A 173 -13.15 -23.46 -1.47
N GLU A 174 -14.45 -23.35 -1.19
CA GLU A 174 -15.38 -24.44 -1.45
C GLU A 174 -15.59 -24.52 -2.96
N ASP A 175 -14.89 -25.46 -3.61
CA ASP A 175 -15.22 -25.81 -4.98
C ASP A 175 -16.58 -26.54 -4.93
N ALA A 176 -17.56 -26.05 -5.67
CA ALA A 176 -18.91 -26.60 -5.69
C ALA A 176 -18.96 -27.91 -6.48
N LEU A 177 -17.98 -28.81 -6.34
CA LEU A 177 -17.92 -30.13 -6.96
C LEU A 177 -17.02 -31.07 -6.13
N ILE A 178 -17.35 -31.27 -4.85
CA ILE A 178 -17.33 -32.64 -4.32
C ILE A 178 -18.77 -33.13 -4.44
N SER A 179 -19.27 -33.21 -5.69
CA SER A 179 -20.38 -34.12 -5.96
C SER A 179 -19.85 -35.48 -5.59
N ASP A 180 -20.50 -36.17 -4.66
CA ASP A 180 -20.29 -37.58 -4.29
C ASP A 180 -19.55 -38.32 -5.41
N VAL A 181 -18.23 -38.33 -5.31
CA VAL A 181 -17.40 -39.05 -6.26
C VAL A 181 -17.61 -40.49 -5.84
N ASP A 182 -18.36 -41.22 -6.66
CA ASP A 182 -18.50 -42.67 -6.62
C ASP A 182 -17.22 -43.31 -6.04
N ASP A 183 -17.40 -44.23 -5.09
CA ASP A 183 -16.43 -45.00 -4.28
C ASP A 183 -15.24 -45.61 -5.06
N GLY A 184 -14.45 -44.83 -5.80
CA GLY A 184 -13.41 -45.37 -6.68
C GLY A 184 -12.67 -44.41 -7.60
N ALA A 185 -13.00 -43.11 -7.73
CA ALA A 185 -12.15 -42.20 -8.49
C ALA A 185 -11.02 -41.64 -7.62
N GLU A 186 -9.77 -41.87 -8.01
CA GLU A 186 -8.59 -41.29 -7.36
C GLU A 186 -8.68 -39.76 -7.39
N GLN A 187 -8.78 -39.15 -6.20
CA GLN A 187 -8.67 -37.69 -6.06
C GLN A 187 -7.29 -37.27 -6.57
N PRO A 188 -7.17 -36.21 -7.40
CA PRO A 188 -5.87 -35.74 -7.84
C PRO A 188 -5.01 -35.40 -6.61
N PRO A 189 -3.69 -35.66 -6.65
CA PRO A 189 -2.81 -35.34 -5.53
C PRO A 189 -2.92 -33.85 -5.23
N TYR A 190 -3.16 -33.54 -3.95
CA TYR A 190 -3.22 -32.17 -3.47
C TYR A 190 -1.81 -31.58 -3.45
N ILE A 191 -1.57 -30.51 -4.23
CA ILE A 191 -0.34 -29.72 -4.12
C ILE A 191 -0.59 -28.55 -3.16
N PRO A 192 0.09 -28.51 -2.00
CA PRO A 192 0.02 -27.36 -1.11
C PRO A 192 0.64 -26.12 -1.76
N ARG A 193 -0.21 -25.12 -2.01
CA ARG A 193 0.22 -23.78 -2.44
C ARG A 193 0.26 -22.78 -1.27
N SER A 194 0.08 -23.29 -0.05
CA SER A 194 0.22 -22.56 1.21
C SER A 194 1.23 -23.25 2.13
N ASP A 195 1.77 -22.52 3.10
CA ASP A 195 2.53 -23.14 4.19
C ASP A 195 1.57 -24.00 5.04
N ALA A 196 2.00 -25.23 5.35
CA ALA A 196 1.24 -26.22 6.11
C ALA A 196 1.54 -26.16 7.62
N SER A 197 2.27 -25.13 8.08
CA SER A 197 2.65 -25.00 9.49
C SER A 197 1.44 -24.72 10.40
N ASP A 198 0.76 -25.80 10.80
CA ASP A 198 -0.29 -25.87 11.84
C ASP A 198 0.19 -25.48 13.27
N GLY A 199 1.34 -24.82 13.40
CA GLY A 199 2.10 -24.74 14.66
C GLY A 199 1.88 -23.49 15.52
N SER A 200 1.14 -22.50 15.04
CA SER A 200 0.91 -21.25 15.77
C SER A 200 -0.56 -20.88 15.68
N ALA A 201 -1.26 -20.84 16.81
CA ALA A 201 -2.69 -20.50 16.86
C ALA A 201 -3.05 -19.12 16.26
N THR A 202 -2.05 -18.30 15.91
CA THR A 202 -2.19 -16.96 15.32
C THR A 202 -1.66 -16.82 13.89
N LYS A 203 -0.82 -17.74 13.40
CA LYS A 203 -0.31 -17.73 12.01
C LYS A 203 -1.05 -18.81 11.22
N ASN A 204 -1.53 -18.47 10.01
CA ASN A 204 -2.33 -19.39 9.19
C ASN A 204 -3.59 -19.93 9.88
N PHE A 205 -4.30 -19.07 10.64
CA PHE A 205 -5.57 -19.46 11.25
C PHE A 205 -6.50 -20.07 10.20
N THR A 206 -7.14 -21.19 10.55
CA THR A 206 -8.13 -21.85 9.69
C THR A 206 -9.33 -22.23 10.54
N SER A 207 -10.49 -21.66 10.23
CA SER A 207 -11.77 -22.01 10.82
C SER A 207 -12.63 -22.76 9.81
N GLY A 208 -13.25 -23.84 10.25
CA GLY A 208 -14.20 -24.61 9.43
C GLY A 208 -15.40 -23.80 8.93
N ILE A 209 -15.69 -22.62 9.49
CA ILE A 209 -16.78 -21.76 9.00
C ILE A 209 -16.26 -20.37 8.61
N ALA A 210 -15.37 -19.78 9.42
CA ALA A 210 -14.95 -18.39 9.20
C ALA A 210 -13.94 -18.23 8.07
N SER A 211 -13.18 -19.28 7.74
CA SER A 211 -12.14 -19.28 6.71
C SER A 211 -12.61 -19.86 5.38
N ARG A 212 -13.92 -19.80 5.12
CA ARG A 212 -14.55 -20.28 3.88
C ARG A 212 -15.14 -19.11 3.10
N ILE A 213 -14.70 -18.97 1.85
CA ILE A 213 -15.21 -17.95 0.94
C ILE A 213 -16.64 -18.26 0.57
N ARG A 214 -17.58 -17.34 0.85
CA ARG A 214 -18.99 -17.46 0.47
C ARG A 214 -19.22 -17.05 -0.98
N SER A 215 -18.53 -16.00 -1.39
CA SER A 215 -18.60 -15.44 -2.73
C SER A 215 -17.31 -14.70 -3.02
N TYR A 216 -16.83 -14.76 -4.26
CA TYR A 216 -15.67 -14.00 -4.67
C TYR A 216 -15.81 -13.49 -6.10
N LYS A 217 -15.00 -12.47 -6.40
CA LYS A 217 -14.77 -11.92 -7.72
C LYS A 217 -13.26 -11.88 -7.94
N PHE A 218 -12.80 -12.66 -8.90
CA PHE A 218 -11.43 -12.58 -9.39
C PHE A 218 -11.36 -11.57 -10.54
N SER A 219 -10.44 -10.61 -10.44
CA SER A 219 -10.21 -9.60 -11.46
C SER A 219 -8.74 -9.68 -11.90
N PRO A 220 -8.44 -10.31 -13.05
CA PRO A 220 -7.09 -10.27 -13.60
C PRO A 220 -6.74 -8.84 -14.07
N MET A 221 -5.46 -8.56 -14.23
CA MET A 221 -5.00 -7.30 -14.79
C MET A 221 -5.63 -7.07 -16.18
N SER A 222 -6.28 -5.92 -16.36
CA SER A 222 -6.87 -5.54 -17.64
C SER A 222 -5.78 -5.08 -18.61
N ALA A 223 -6.02 -5.20 -19.93
CA ALA A 223 -5.09 -4.69 -20.94
C ALA A 223 -4.88 -3.16 -20.82
N THR A 224 -5.90 -2.42 -20.39
CA THR A 224 -5.78 -0.97 -20.16
C THR A 224 -4.83 -0.66 -19.00
N TYR A 225 -4.86 -1.44 -17.92
CA TYR A 225 -3.92 -1.30 -16.80
C TYR A 225 -2.52 -1.77 -17.18
N ASP A 226 -2.41 -2.86 -17.93
CA ASP A 226 -1.13 -3.34 -18.45
C ASP A 226 -0.43 -2.30 -19.33
N ASN A 227 -1.21 -1.53 -20.10
CA ASN A 227 -0.71 -0.41 -20.90
C ASN A 227 -0.18 0.75 -20.05
N ILE A 228 -0.61 0.93 -18.80
CA ILE A 228 -0.03 1.97 -17.91
C ILE A 228 1.42 1.61 -17.55
N LEU A 229 1.72 0.31 -17.50
CA LEU A 229 3.04 -0.24 -17.14
C LEU A 229 3.98 -0.22 -18.34
N MET A 230 4.41 0.98 -18.74
CA MET A 230 5.31 1.22 -19.87
C MET A 230 6.55 2.02 -19.47
N ASN A 231 7.54 2.07 -20.36
CA ASN A 231 8.75 2.86 -20.14
C ASN A 231 8.41 4.34 -19.98
N THR A 232 8.94 4.97 -18.94
CA THR A 232 8.54 6.34 -18.58
C THR A 232 9.74 7.26 -18.47
N SER A 233 9.93 8.17 -19.42
CA SER A 233 11.02 9.15 -19.35
C SER A 233 10.65 10.27 -18.37
N LEU A 234 11.56 10.62 -17.47
CA LEU A 234 11.44 11.80 -16.63
C LEU A 234 12.08 12.99 -17.34
N CYS A 235 11.29 14.03 -17.58
CA CYS A 235 11.71 15.24 -18.26
C CYS A 235 11.62 16.43 -17.28
N TYR A 236 12.62 17.30 -17.28
CA TYR A 236 12.55 18.57 -16.56
C TYR A 236 13.43 19.63 -17.20
N TYR A 237 13.07 20.89 -17.01
CA TYR A 237 13.90 22.03 -17.38
C TYR A 237 14.69 22.51 -16.16
N ASP A 238 15.99 22.71 -16.33
CA ASP A 238 16.85 23.34 -15.33
C ASP A 238 17.08 24.79 -15.74
N GLU A 239 16.39 25.71 -15.07
CA GLU A 239 16.47 27.15 -15.33
C GLU A 239 17.86 27.72 -15.05
N HIS A 240 18.62 27.13 -14.13
CA HIS A 240 19.94 27.65 -13.76
C HIS A 240 20.97 27.40 -14.86
N THR A 241 20.92 26.21 -15.47
CA THR A 241 21.81 25.82 -16.56
C THR A 241 21.22 26.11 -17.95
N GLY A 242 19.92 26.44 -18.02
CA GLY A 242 19.18 26.59 -19.26
C GLY A 242 18.99 25.29 -20.04
N THR A 243 19.13 24.13 -19.38
CA THR A 243 19.14 22.82 -20.04
C THR A 243 17.83 22.06 -19.86
N PHE A 244 17.40 21.38 -20.93
CA PHE A 244 16.30 20.41 -20.86
C PHE A 244 16.86 19.01 -20.66
N ASN A 245 16.50 18.38 -19.55
CA ASN A 245 17.03 17.08 -19.13
C ASN A 245 16.01 15.97 -19.36
N VAL A 246 16.44 14.85 -19.93
CA VAL A 246 15.61 13.65 -20.17
C VAL A 246 16.29 12.43 -19.55
N LYS A 247 15.65 11.82 -18.54
CA LYS A 247 16.16 10.64 -17.80
C LYS A 247 15.30 9.42 -18.10
N LYS A 248 15.84 8.47 -18.88
CA LYS A 248 15.14 7.23 -19.30
C LYS A 248 15.67 5.97 -18.62
N GLU A 249 16.98 5.89 -18.38
CA GLU A 249 17.66 4.64 -18.01
C GLU A 249 17.11 3.98 -16.75
N GLN A 250 16.61 4.75 -15.79
CA GLN A 250 16.14 4.25 -14.50
C GLN A 250 14.66 3.88 -14.48
N ASN A 251 13.89 4.23 -15.52
CA ASN A 251 12.44 4.20 -15.49
C ASN A 251 11.88 3.34 -16.64
N ASN A 252 12.20 2.05 -16.60
CA ASN A 252 11.78 1.10 -17.62
C ASN A 252 11.18 -0.17 -16.99
N VAL A 253 10.45 -0.93 -17.82
CA VAL A 253 9.71 -2.12 -17.38
C VAL A 253 10.66 -3.25 -16.94
N LEU A 254 11.87 -3.33 -17.49
CA LEU A 254 12.86 -4.33 -17.05
C LEU A 254 13.31 -4.08 -15.60
N LYS A 255 13.64 -2.83 -15.27
CA LYS A 255 13.95 -2.42 -13.89
C LYS A 255 12.78 -2.59 -12.94
N LEU A 256 11.55 -2.37 -13.41
CA LEU A 256 10.33 -2.65 -12.65
C LEU A 256 10.27 -4.13 -12.24
N ILE A 257 10.48 -5.06 -13.19
CA ILE A 257 10.47 -6.49 -12.88
C ILE A 257 11.59 -6.89 -11.95
N GLU A 258 12.81 -6.35 -12.13
CA GLU A 258 13.91 -6.58 -11.21
C GLU A 258 13.52 -6.18 -9.77
N LYS A 259 12.90 -5.00 -9.62
CA LYS A 259 12.41 -4.52 -8.32
C LYS A 259 11.26 -5.35 -7.75
N LEU A 260 10.34 -5.84 -8.59
CA LEU A 260 9.27 -6.74 -8.14
C LEU A 260 9.80 -8.11 -7.73
N LYS A 261 10.81 -8.64 -8.44
CA LYS A 261 11.51 -9.87 -8.04
C LYS A 261 12.26 -9.68 -6.73
N GLU A 262 12.95 -8.55 -6.56
CA GLU A 262 13.60 -8.18 -5.28
C GLU A 262 12.57 -8.15 -4.14
N LEU A 263 11.42 -7.50 -4.36
CA LEU A 263 10.32 -7.45 -3.40
C LEU A 263 9.74 -8.83 -3.08
N ALA A 264 9.52 -9.65 -4.11
CA ALA A 264 8.98 -10.99 -3.96
C ALA A 264 9.94 -11.90 -3.17
N ASN A 265 11.24 -11.85 -3.46
CA ASN A 265 12.28 -12.62 -2.78
C ASN A 265 12.41 -12.30 -1.28
N LYS A 266 12.04 -11.09 -0.85
CA LYS A 266 12.04 -10.73 0.58
C LYS A 266 11.03 -11.55 1.39
N GLY A 267 9.95 -12.00 0.76
CA GLY A 267 8.72 -12.33 1.48
C GLY A 267 7.98 -13.55 0.98
N LEU A 268 7.62 -13.51 -0.30
CA LEU A 268 6.53 -14.30 -0.84
C LEU A 268 6.84 -15.78 -0.79
N TYR A 269 5.83 -16.53 -0.33
CA TYR A 269 5.92 -17.99 -0.17
C TYR A 269 6.45 -18.68 -1.42
N ASN A 270 5.96 -18.30 -2.60
CA ASN A 270 6.35 -18.95 -3.85
C ASN A 270 7.81 -18.68 -4.21
N PHE A 271 8.34 -17.49 -3.96
CA PHE A 271 9.74 -17.18 -4.24
C PHE A 271 10.71 -17.78 -3.22
N LYS A 272 10.25 -18.06 -2.00
CA LYS A 272 11.05 -18.72 -0.97
C LYS A 272 11.05 -20.25 -1.10
N ASN A 273 9.88 -20.84 -1.38
CA ASN A 273 9.69 -22.30 -1.29
C ASN A 273 9.59 -22.98 -2.65
N THR A 274 9.24 -22.24 -3.71
CA THR A 274 9.27 -22.77 -5.08
C THR A 274 10.49 -22.21 -5.81
N LYS A 275 11.23 -23.07 -6.51
CA LYS A 275 12.38 -22.62 -7.30
C LYS A 275 11.98 -21.91 -8.60
N ASN A 276 10.68 -21.83 -8.91
CA ASN A 276 10.16 -21.43 -10.22
C ASN A 276 8.99 -20.42 -10.15
N GLY A 277 8.84 -19.66 -9.07
CA GLY A 277 7.86 -18.57 -8.99
C GLY A 277 8.08 -17.52 -10.09
N GLN A 278 7.01 -16.93 -10.60
CA GLN A 278 7.06 -15.92 -11.66
C GLN A 278 6.28 -14.67 -11.27
N ILE A 279 6.81 -13.48 -11.59
CA ILE A 279 6.07 -12.23 -11.45
C ILE A 279 5.00 -12.18 -12.53
N LEU A 280 3.76 -11.88 -12.11
CA LEU A 280 2.57 -11.79 -12.94
C LEU A 280 2.54 -10.46 -13.70
N LEU A 281 3.53 -10.21 -14.54
CA LEU A 281 3.61 -9.05 -15.43
C LEU A 281 3.96 -9.52 -16.83
N ASN A 282 3.24 -9.03 -17.84
CA ASN A 282 3.54 -9.35 -19.23
C ASN A 282 4.63 -8.41 -19.77
N LEU A 283 5.71 -8.99 -20.26
CA LEU A 283 6.70 -8.31 -21.09
C LEU A 283 6.50 -8.67 -22.55
N ASN A 284 6.11 -7.69 -23.34
CA ASN A 284 6.14 -7.75 -24.79
C ASN A 284 7.31 -6.89 -25.32
N LYS A 285 7.71 -7.08 -26.57
CA LYS A 285 8.68 -6.29 -27.32
C LYS A 285 8.34 -4.81 -27.30
N THR A 286 7.07 -4.44 -27.42
CA THR A 286 6.70 -3.02 -27.33
C THR A 286 7.16 -2.35 -26.01
N LYS A 287 7.14 -3.09 -24.88
CA LYS A 287 7.68 -2.64 -23.59
C LYS A 287 9.20 -2.81 -23.49
N THR A 288 9.76 -3.94 -23.92
CA THR A 288 11.20 -4.23 -23.74
C THR A 288 12.09 -3.47 -24.71
N GLU A 289 11.66 -3.27 -25.96
CA GLU A 289 12.34 -2.44 -26.96
C GLU A 289 12.00 -0.94 -26.79
N GLY A 290 11.00 -0.63 -25.97
CA GLY A 290 10.59 0.73 -25.66
C GLY A 290 9.93 1.46 -26.84
N GLN A 291 9.14 0.72 -27.61
CA GLN A 291 8.22 1.29 -28.61
C GLN A 291 7.05 2.01 -27.94
N MET A 292 6.65 1.57 -26.74
CA MET A 292 5.70 2.28 -25.88
C MET A 292 6.45 3.07 -24.81
N THR A 293 6.35 4.39 -24.88
CA THR A 293 6.95 5.31 -23.90
C THR A 293 5.98 6.41 -23.49
N LYS A 294 5.96 6.72 -22.20
CA LYS A 294 5.29 7.89 -21.64
C LYS A 294 6.34 8.90 -21.18
N ASN A 295 6.06 10.19 -21.33
CA ASN A 295 6.89 11.24 -20.74
C ASN A 295 6.19 11.79 -19.50
N VAL A 296 6.93 11.95 -18.41
CA VAL A 296 6.49 12.63 -17.19
C VAL A 296 7.34 13.88 -17.03
N TYR A 297 6.68 15.03 -16.91
CA TYR A 297 7.35 16.31 -16.74
C TYR A 297 7.35 16.68 -15.26
N SER A 298 8.53 16.98 -14.72
CA SER A 298 8.64 17.52 -13.37
C SER A 298 8.74 19.04 -13.40
N LEU A 299 7.88 19.68 -12.62
CA LEU A 299 7.91 21.12 -12.36
C LEU A 299 8.99 21.50 -11.33
N TYR A 300 9.53 20.53 -10.61
CA TYR A 300 10.54 20.74 -9.57
C TYR A 300 11.98 20.84 -10.13
N GLY A 301 12.13 20.87 -11.47
CA GLY A 301 13.42 21.02 -12.13
C GLY A 301 14.44 19.97 -11.63
N PRO A 302 15.66 20.39 -11.22
CA PRO A 302 16.70 19.48 -10.74
C PRO A 302 16.37 18.81 -9.39
N TYR A 303 15.35 19.29 -8.67
CA TYR A 303 14.90 18.72 -7.39
C TYR A 303 13.90 17.56 -7.56
N CYS A 304 13.88 16.93 -8.74
CA CYS A 304 13.12 15.71 -8.95
C CYS A 304 13.97 14.47 -8.71
N LEU A 305 13.38 13.44 -8.10
CA LEU A 305 14.02 12.13 -7.97
C LEU A 305 14.08 11.46 -9.35
N PRO A 306 15.27 11.09 -9.85
CA PRO A 306 15.42 10.41 -11.15
C PRO A 306 14.57 9.16 -11.31
N THR A 307 14.36 8.43 -10.22
CA THR A 307 13.59 7.18 -10.16
C THR A 307 12.09 7.41 -9.95
N SER A 308 11.60 8.65 -9.82
CA SER A 308 10.20 8.95 -9.47
C SER A 308 9.17 8.21 -10.34
N PRO A 309 9.31 8.11 -11.67
CA PRO A 309 8.38 7.32 -12.47
C PRO A 309 8.42 5.81 -12.17
N LEU A 310 9.60 5.24 -11.94
CA LEU A 310 9.73 3.82 -11.53
C LEU A 310 8.94 3.54 -10.24
N LYS A 311 8.85 4.53 -9.34
CA LYS A 311 8.09 4.42 -8.08
C LYS A 311 6.61 4.21 -8.32
N SER A 312 6.03 5.07 -9.15
CA SER A 312 4.63 4.96 -9.56
C SER A 312 4.38 3.62 -10.26
N LEU A 313 5.30 3.21 -11.14
CA LEU A 313 5.22 1.90 -11.79
C LEU A 313 5.22 0.72 -10.80
N ILE A 314 6.04 0.77 -9.74
CA ILE A 314 6.02 -0.26 -8.68
C ILE A 314 4.65 -0.29 -8.00
N PHE A 315 4.10 0.86 -7.61
CA PHE A 315 2.77 0.92 -7.01
C PHE A 315 1.68 0.39 -7.94
N ASP A 316 1.63 0.89 -9.19
CA ASP A 316 0.67 0.50 -10.20
C ASP A 316 0.74 -1.02 -10.46
N SER A 317 1.95 -1.58 -10.53
CA SER A 317 2.16 -3.02 -10.78
C SER A 317 1.72 -3.95 -9.65
N ILE A 318 1.43 -3.41 -8.46
CA ILE A 318 0.89 -4.17 -7.33
C ILE A 318 -0.61 -3.95 -7.21
N PHE A 319 -1.05 -2.70 -7.35
CA PHE A 319 -2.46 -2.34 -7.15
C PHE A 319 -3.34 -2.63 -8.36
N LEU A 320 -2.80 -2.57 -9.57
CA LEU A 320 -3.54 -2.82 -10.82
C LEU A 320 -3.31 -4.21 -11.41
N ASN A 321 -2.60 -5.08 -10.68
CA ASN A 321 -2.33 -6.45 -11.12
C ASN A 321 -3.57 -7.34 -10.93
N GLN A 322 -3.42 -8.50 -10.30
CA GLN A 322 -4.53 -9.38 -9.99
C GLN A 322 -5.13 -9.01 -8.64
N SER A 323 -6.45 -8.92 -8.62
CA SER A 323 -7.21 -8.60 -7.42
C SER A 323 -8.27 -9.68 -7.16
N LEU A 324 -8.39 -10.07 -5.91
CA LEU A 324 -9.41 -10.96 -5.40
C LEU A 324 -10.26 -10.19 -4.39
N SER A 325 -11.54 -10.01 -4.70
CA SER A 325 -12.53 -9.49 -3.77
C SER A 325 -13.40 -10.64 -3.30
N PHE A 326 -13.55 -10.84 -2.00
CA PHE A 326 -14.32 -11.95 -1.47
C PHE A 326 -15.00 -11.63 -0.16
N GLN A 327 -16.06 -12.39 0.13
CA GLN A 327 -16.87 -12.27 1.33
C GLN A 327 -16.74 -13.52 2.20
N VAL A 328 -16.53 -13.31 3.50
CA VAL A 328 -16.27 -14.32 4.52
C VAL A 328 -16.94 -13.89 5.83
N LEU A 329 -17.25 -14.84 6.72
CA LEU A 329 -17.75 -14.51 8.06
C LEU A 329 -16.73 -13.66 8.82
N GLY A 330 -17.22 -12.72 9.61
CA GLY A 330 -16.40 -11.66 10.16
C GLY A 330 -15.31 -12.13 11.12
N LEU A 331 -14.07 -11.72 10.84
CA LEU A 331 -12.91 -11.87 11.71
C LEU A 331 -12.16 -10.54 11.76
N THR A 332 -11.82 -10.07 12.96
CA THR A 332 -11.13 -8.78 13.19
C THR A 332 -9.62 -8.84 12.93
N LEU A 333 -9.05 -10.05 12.83
CA LEU A 333 -7.62 -10.27 12.51
C LEU A 333 -7.26 -9.84 11.09
N ARG A 334 -8.25 -9.77 10.18
CA ARG A 334 -8.11 -9.31 8.80
C ARG A 334 -7.98 -7.80 8.77
N THR A 335 -6.82 -7.31 8.39
CA THR A 335 -6.55 -5.88 8.28
C THR A 335 -5.67 -5.60 7.05
N PRO A 336 -5.82 -4.44 6.40
CA PRO A 336 -4.92 -4.03 5.32
C PRO A 336 -3.45 -4.09 5.73
N GLY A 337 -2.59 -4.50 4.80
CA GLY A 337 -1.16 -4.67 5.02
C GLY A 337 -0.75 -6.07 5.50
N LYS A 338 -1.71 -6.97 5.76
CA LYS A 338 -1.44 -8.37 6.14
C LYS A 338 -1.61 -9.31 4.95
N PHE A 339 -1.24 -10.57 5.11
CA PHE A 339 -1.31 -11.59 4.06
C PHE A 339 -2.28 -12.72 4.41
N ILE A 340 -2.87 -13.32 3.38
CA ILE A 340 -3.75 -14.49 3.47
C ILE A 340 -3.32 -15.52 2.44
N PHE A 341 -3.55 -16.80 2.74
CA PHE A 341 -3.41 -17.86 1.77
C PHE A 341 -4.78 -18.19 1.23
N VAL A 342 -4.88 -18.32 -0.08
CA VAL A 342 -6.07 -18.85 -0.74
C VAL A 342 -5.72 -20.21 -1.27
N ASP A 343 -6.51 -21.19 -0.89
CA ASP A 343 -6.25 -22.59 -1.17
C ASP A 343 -7.55 -23.33 -1.51
N ARG A 344 -7.43 -24.52 -2.10
CA ARG A 344 -8.58 -25.39 -2.40
C ARG A 344 -8.24 -26.85 -2.16
N ALA A 345 -9.22 -27.64 -1.72
CA ALA A 345 -9.01 -29.03 -1.32
C ALA A 345 -8.52 -29.95 -2.47
N ALA A 346 -8.91 -29.66 -3.71
CA ALA A 346 -8.57 -30.44 -4.91
C ALA A 346 -7.64 -29.68 -5.88
N SER A 347 -6.49 -29.23 -5.38
CA SER A 347 -5.52 -28.47 -6.16
C SER A 347 -4.60 -29.38 -6.98
N GLY A 348 -5.09 -29.85 -8.12
CA GLY A 348 -4.34 -30.77 -8.99
C GLY A 348 -3.00 -30.21 -9.52
N ASP A 349 -2.17 -31.12 -10.03
CA ASP A 349 -0.90 -30.83 -10.69
C ASP A 349 -1.10 -30.05 -12.00
N ASN A 350 -0.20 -29.11 -12.30
CA ASN A 350 -0.12 -28.39 -13.59
C ASN A 350 -1.41 -27.69 -14.03
N ASN A 351 -2.06 -26.96 -13.13
CA ASN A 351 -3.18 -26.08 -13.49
C ASN A 351 -2.70 -24.61 -13.52
N PRO A 352 -2.55 -23.99 -14.72
CA PRO A 352 -2.12 -22.59 -14.84
C PRO A 352 -3.05 -21.59 -14.15
N PHE A 353 -4.34 -21.92 -14.03
CA PHE A 353 -5.27 -21.10 -13.26
C PHE A 353 -4.93 -21.16 -11.77
N ASP A 354 -4.75 -22.36 -11.21
CA ASP A 354 -4.40 -22.52 -9.80
C ASP A 354 -3.05 -21.92 -9.46
N ASP A 355 -2.06 -22.07 -10.35
CA ASP A 355 -0.72 -21.52 -10.13
C ASP A 355 -0.76 -19.98 -10.12
N ARG A 356 -1.66 -19.38 -10.89
CA ARG A 356 -1.92 -17.95 -10.85
C ARG A 356 -2.76 -17.55 -9.62
N PHE A 357 -3.83 -18.28 -9.34
CA PHE A 357 -4.90 -17.89 -8.42
C PHE A 357 -4.64 -18.28 -6.96
N LEU A 358 -4.19 -19.50 -6.68
CA LEU A 358 -3.93 -19.99 -5.32
C LEU A 358 -2.61 -19.47 -4.77
N GLY A 359 -2.44 -19.51 -3.46
CA GLY A 359 -1.22 -19.07 -2.77
C GLY A 359 -1.41 -17.79 -1.99
N GLN A 360 -0.33 -17.04 -1.81
CA GLN A 360 -0.30 -15.88 -0.91
C GLN A 360 -0.88 -14.63 -1.58
N TRP A 361 -1.73 -13.91 -0.86
CA TRP A 361 -2.38 -12.67 -1.28
C TRP A 361 -2.18 -11.58 -0.25
N TRP A 362 -1.88 -10.35 -0.70
CA TRP A 362 -1.69 -9.19 0.16
C TRP A 362 -3.00 -8.42 0.33
N ILE A 363 -3.51 -8.30 1.56
CA ILE A 363 -4.76 -7.59 1.84
C ILE A 363 -4.54 -6.09 1.67
N THR A 364 -5.29 -5.47 0.75
CA THR A 364 -5.25 -4.03 0.50
C THR A 364 -6.45 -3.31 1.07
N HIS A 365 -7.59 -3.99 1.23
CA HIS A 365 -8.81 -3.41 1.79
C HIS A 365 -9.60 -4.44 2.61
N VAL A 366 -10.20 -3.98 3.71
CA VAL A 366 -11.13 -4.77 4.53
C VAL A 366 -12.29 -3.88 4.97
N SER A 367 -13.50 -4.32 4.68
CA SER A 367 -14.75 -3.73 5.17
C SER A 367 -15.42 -4.68 6.16
N HIS A 368 -15.63 -4.21 7.39
CA HIS A 368 -16.33 -4.95 8.44
C HIS A 368 -17.80 -4.52 8.46
N LEU A 369 -18.70 -5.45 8.14
CA LEU A 369 -20.14 -5.22 8.04
C LEU A 369 -20.84 -5.88 9.23
N PHE A 370 -21.40 -5.05 10.10
CA PHE A 370 -22.20 -5.50 11.25
C PHE A 370 -23.68 -5.31 10.92
N THR A 371 -24.40 -6.42 10.82
CA THR A 371 -25.87 -6.44 10.73
C THR A 371 -26.45 -6.93 12.07
N HIS A 372 -27.78 -6.92 12.21
CA HIS A 372 -28.42 -7.41 13.43
C HIS A 372 -28.04 -8.87 13.75
N ASP A 373 -27.99 -9.72 12.71
CA ASP A 373 -27.84 -11.16 12.87
C ASP A 373 -26.45 -11.69 12.49
N THR A 374 -25.68 -10.90 11.73
CA THR A 374 -24.42 -11.39 11.16
C THR A 374 -23.33 -10.34 11.18
N TYR A 375 -22.11 -10.82 11.41
CA TYR A 375 -20.88 -10.09 11.18
C TYR A 375 -20.18 -10.70 9.98
N VAL A 376 -19.97 -9.90 8.95
CA VAL A 376 -19.35 -10.29 7.68
C VAL A 376 -18.18 -9.36 7.39
N THR A 377 -17.16 -9.89 6.73
CA THR A 377 -16.05 -9.09 6.22
C THR A 377 -15.93 -9.26 4.72
N GLU A 378 -15.83 -8.13 4.04
CA GLU A 378 -15.44 -8.05 2.63
C GLU A 378 -13.97 -7.69 2.56
N VAL A 379 -13.21 -8.49 1.83
CA VAL A 379 -11.76 -8.37 1.73
C VAL A 379 -11.41 -8.16 0.26
N VAL A 380 -10.52 -7.20 -0.01
CA VAL A 380 -9.84 -7.08 -1.29
C VAL A 380 -8.37 -7.34 -1.04
N ALA A 381 -7.81 -8.25 -1.82
CA ALA A 381 -6.40 -8.60 -1.76
C ALA A 381 -5.81 -8.63 -3.16
N ASN A 382 -4.52 -8.33 -3.27
CA ASN A 382 -3.80 -8.31 -4.52
C ASN A 382 -2.65 -9.31 -4.50
N LYS A 383 -2.28 -9.79 -5.69
CA LYS A 383 -1.22 -10.76 -5.89
C LYS A 383 -0.37 -10.38 -7.09
N ILE A 384 0.94 -10.58 -6.97
CA ILE A 384 1.93 -10.23 -8.01
C ILE A 384 2.73 -11.43 -8.49
N ASP A 385 2.55 -12.61 -7.90
CA ASP A 385 3.32 -13.81 -8.19
C ASP A 385 2.44 -15.02 -8.56
N SER A 386 2.99 -15.94 -9.34
CA SER A 386 2.45 -17.29 -9.51
C SER A 386 3.28 -18.31 -8.75
N PHE A 387 2.63 -19.43 -8.42
CA PHE A 387 3.26 -20.60 -7.80
C PHE A 387 4.33 -21.22 -8.68
N SER A 388 4.08 -21.30 -9.98
CA SER A 388 5.02 -21.85 -10.97
C SER A 388 5.14 -20.90 -12.17
N LYS A 389 6.11 -21.17 -13.05
CA LYS A 389 6.25 -20.46 -14.31
C LYS A 389 5.12 -20.87 -15.25
N ILE A 390 4.29 -19.90 -15.62
CA ILE A 390 3.06 -20.10 -16.39
C ILE A 390 3.19 -19.62 -17.84
N TRP A 391 4.13 -18.72 -18.15
CA TRP A 391 4.48 -18.33 -19.52
C TRP A 391 5.96 -17.92 -19.65
N PRO A 392 6.52 -17.87 -20.88
CA PRO A 392 7.85 -17.29 -21.10
C PRO A 392 7.87 -15.82 -20.65
N GLU A 393 8.85 -15.43 -19.83
CA GLU A 393 8.86 -14.09 -19.22
C GLU A 393 8.87 -12.96 -20.27
N GLN A 394 9.48 -13.18 -21.44
CA GLN A 394 9.38 -12.32 -22.61
C GLN A 394 8.57 -13.02 -23.69
N ASP A 395 7.50 -12.37 -24.15
CA ASP A 395 6.80 -12.78 -25.35
C ASP A 395 7.55 -12.26 -26.58
N ASN A 396 8.02 -13.18 -27.43
CA ASN A 396 8.76 -12.85 -28.65
C ASN A 396 7.83 -12.46 -29.82
N ASN A 397 6.52 -12.66 -29.69
CA ASN A 397 5.57 -12.48 -30.79
C ASN A 397 4.93 -11.08 -30.85
N TYR A 398 5.03 -10.30 -29.78
CA TYR A 398 4.45 -8.96 -29.64
C TYR A 398 5.42 -8.00 -28.99
#